data_AF-A0A535P842-F1
#
_entry.id   AF-A0A535P842-F1
#
_cell.length_a   1.000
_cell.length_b   1.000
_cell.length_c   1.000
_cell.angle_alpha   90.00
_cell.angle_beta   90.00
_cell.angle_gamma   90.00
#
_symmetry.space_group_name_H-M   'P 1'
#
loop_
_entity.id
_entity.type
_entity.pdbx_description
1 polymer ?
#
loop_
_entity_poly.entity_id
_entity_poly.type
_entity_poly.pdbx_seq_one_letter_code
_entity_poly.pdbx_strand_id
1 'polypeptide(L)'
;MRRPGRGHRPAGDAADGPAVDPRRDPLPGDEGRDLVLSLEFIRKNPDAVRRAAQLKGEPAPVDEILRLDGVWRGHLHKAETTKAEQNELSKQFAKSRDESLKERLRQMADTAKSELAVADAVKRELDDLLLRVPNVFHESVPVGESEAENVVVREWGSKPDLGFAARTHYDLGEALGILDFERAVKIAGSRFAFLVGEGARLERALVQFMLDVHTREHGYTEVWSPLLVNSAAMTGTANLPKFADQLFKVEG
;
A
#
# COMPACT_ATOMS: atom_id res chain seq x y z
N MET A 1 38.07 26.87 44.30
CA MET A 1 37.43 25.54 44.39
C MET A 1 37.20 25.01 42.98
N ARG A 2 37.99 24.02 42.57
CA ARG A 2 37.90 23.34 41.27
C ARG A 2 36.76 22.32 41.31
N ARG A 3 35.84 22.36 40.35
CA ARG A 3 34.89 21.25 40.08
C ARG A 3 35.42 20.40 38.92
N PRO A 4 35.26 19.07 38.98
CA PRO A 4 35.93 18.13 38.07
C PRO A 4 35.18 17.95 36.75
N GLY A 5 35.93 17.56 35.72
CA GLY A 5 35.51 17.48 34.33
C GLY A 5 34.42 16.45 34.04
N ARG A 6 33.58 16.79 33.06
CA ARG A 6 32.72 15.82 32.37
C ARG A 6 33.54 15.16 31.27
N GLY A 7 33.78 13.86 31.44
CA GLY A 7 34.39 13.01 30.43
C GLY A 7 33.53 12.98 29.17
N HIS A 8 34.17 13.30 28.06
CA HIS A 8 33.72 13.06 26.71
C HIS A 8 33.62 11.54 26.51
N ARG A 9 32.42 11.00 26.27
CA ARG A 9 32.28 9.63 25.75
C ARG A 9 32.46 9.71 24.23
N PRO A 10 33.27 8.83 23.62
CA PRO A 10 33.38 8.80 22.18
C PRO A 10 32.05 8.28 21.59
N ALA A 11 31.59 8.94 20.54
CA ALA A 11 30.54 8.41 19.69
C ALA A 11 31.09 7.13 19.03
N GLY A 12 30.49 5.99 19.38
CA GLY A 12 30.82 4.72 18.74
C GLY A 12 30.30 4.71 17.31
N ASP A 13 31.20 4.32 16.40
CA ASP A 13 31.03 3.99 14.98
C ASP A 13 29.58 3.77 14.53
N ALA A 14 28.99 4.82 13.93
CA ALA A 14 27.92 4.64 12.97
C ALA A 14 28.59 4.18 11.67
N ALA A 15 28.33 2.92 11.31
CA ALA A 15 28.82 2.31 10.09
C ALA A 15 28.45 3.18 8.88
N ASP A 16 29.49 3.70 8.22
CA ASP A 16 29.44 4.47 6.99
C ASP A 16 29.10 3.52 5.82
N GLY A 17 27.81 3.20 5.70
CA GLY A 17 27.26 2.53 4.52
C GLY A 17 27.03 3.57 3.41
N PRO A 18 27.28 3.24 2.13
CA PRO A 18 27.09 4.21 1.05
C PRO A 18 25.64 4.71 1.03
N ALA A 19 25.48 6.02 0.90
CA ALA A 19 24.18 6.67 0.75
C ALA A 19 23.46 6.06 -0.46
N VAL A 20 22.42 5.27 -0.20
CA VAL A 20 21.53 4.73 -1.23
C VAL A 20 20.84 5.93 -1.88
N ASP A 21 21.05 6.15 -3.18
CA ASP A 21 20.31 7.16 -3.95
C ASP A 21 18.86 6.68 -4.06
N PRO A 22 17.89 7.31 -3.36
CA PRO A 22 16.50 6.87 -3.35
C PRO A 22 15.81 7.03 -4.73
N ARG A 23 16.49 7.61 -5.72
CA ARG A 23 15.97 7.86 -7.07
C ARG A 23 16.49 6.89 -8.12
N ARG A 24 17.51 6.07 -7.82
CA ARG A 24 18.20 5.28 -8.86
C ARG A 24 18.17 3.78 -8.66
N ASP A 25 18.15 3.30 -7.42
CA ASP A 25 18.16 1.87 -7.18
C ASP A 25 16.88 1.46 -6.44
N PRO A 26 16.09 0.50 -6.97
CA PRO A 26 15.26 -0.33 -6.12
C PRO A 26 16.16 -0.85 -4.99
N LEU A 27 15.66 -0.86 -3.74
CA LEU A 27 16.43 -1.43 -2.63
C LEU A 27 16.95 -2.82 -3.05
N PRO A 28 18.21 -3.21 -2.74
CA PRO A 28 18.75 -4.50 -3.16
C PRO A 28 17.78 -5.64 -2.76
N GLY A 29 17.17 -6.30 -3.75
CA GLY A 29 16.12 -7.30 -3.56
C GLY A 29 14.70 -6.88 -3.95
N ASP A 30 14.51 -5.73 -4.60
CA ASP A 30 13.19 -5.18 -4.99
C ASP A 30 12.82 -5.45 -6.46
N GLU A 31 13.20 -6.62 -7.00
CA GLU A 31 12.63 -7.14 -8.24
C GLU A 31 11.28 -7.81 -7.93
N GLY A 32 10.21 -7.03 -7.97
CA GLY A 32 8.84 -7.54 -7.92
C GLY A 32 8.32 -7.83 -6.51
N ARG A 33 8.35 -6.85 -5.60
CA ARG A 33 7.52 -6.94 -4.41
C ARG A 33 6.05 -7.02 -4.83
N ASP A 34 5.44 -8.16 -4.56
CA ASP A 34 4.00 -8.31 -4.50
C ASP A 34 3.48 -7.16 -3.62
N LEU A 35 2.76 -6.19 -4.21
CA LEU A 35 2.14 -5.04 -3.52
C LEU A 35 1.08 -5.47 -2.49
N VAL A 36 0.93 -6.77 -2.28
CA VAL A 36 -0.13 -7.50 -1.62
C VAL A 36 0.51 -8.69 -0.90
N LEU A 37 -0.17 -9.23 0.12
CA LEU A 37 0.17 -10.55 0.67
C LEU A 37 0.42 -11.57 -0.45
N SER A 38 1.60 -12.16 -0.46
CA SER A 38 1.99 -13.06 -1.54
C SER A 38 1.07 -14.29 -1.57
N LEU A 39 0.77 -14.76 -2.77
CA LEU A 39 -0.05 -15.95 -2.96
C LEU A 39 0.59 -17.19 -2.32
N GLU A 40 1.92 -17.24 -2.25
CA GLU A 40 2.64 -18.26 -1.49
C GLU A 40 2.33 -18.21 0.01
N PHE A 41 2.33 -17.01 0.60
CA PHE A 41 2.00 -16.86 2.01
C PHE A 41 0.57 -17.31 2.32
N ILE A 42 -0.40 -16.92 1.49
CA ILE A 42 -1.81 -17.30 1.65
C ILE A 42 -1.98 -18.82 1.55
N ARG A 43 -1.26 -19.48 0.64
CA ARG A 43 -1.27 -20.94 0.50
C ARG A 43 -0.69 -21.66 1.71
N LYS A 44 0.40 -21.16 2.29
CA LYS A 44 1.06 -21.78 3.45
C LYS A 44 0.33 -21.50 4.75
N ASN A 45 -0.32 -20.34 4.87
CA ASN A 45 -0.91 -19.84 6.12
C ASN A 45 -2.36 -19.36 5.96
N PRO A 46 -3.28 -20.15 5.37
CA PRO A 46 -4.63 -19.69 5.08
C PRO A 46 -5.40 -19.30 6.35
N ASP A 47 -5.23 -20.06 7.44
CA ASP A 47 -5.92 -19.81 8.71
C ASP A 47 -5.44 -18.54 9.39
N ALA A 48 -4.14 -18.20 9.26
CA ALA A 48 -3.60 -16.95 9.78
C ALA A 48 -4.22 -15.75 9.06
N VAL A 49 -4.37 -15.83 7.74
CA VAL A 49 -5.00 -14.78 6.93
C VAL A 49 -6.48 -14.63 7.27
N ARG A 50 -7.22 -15.75 7.42
CA ARG A 50 -8.63 -15.72 7.85
C ARG A 50 -8.79 -15.07 9.21
N ARG A 51 -7.96 -15.48 10.18
CA ARG A 51 -7.99 -14.93 11.53
C ARG A 51 -7.68 -13.44 11.53
N ALA A 52 -6.68 -13.02 10.75
CA ALA A 52 -6.32 -11.61 10.65
C ALA A 52 -7.47 -10.77 10.06
N ALA A 53 -8.10 -11.25 8.99
CA ALA A 53 -9.25 -10.62 8.38
C ALA A 53 -10.44 -10.52 9.35
N GLN A 54 -10.74 -11.62 10.04
CA GLN A 54 -11.81 -11.66 11.06
C GLN A 54 -11.57 -10.63 12.18
N LEU A 55 -10.36 -10.59 12.74
CA LEU A 55 -10.01 -9.68 13.82
C LEU A 55 -10.02 -8.21 13.37
N LYS A 56 -9.75 -7.95 12.09
CA LYS A 56 -9.86 -6.62 11.49
C LYS A 56 -11.31 -6.24 11.15
N GLY A 57 -12.26 -7.17 11.22
CA GLY A 57 -13.64 -6.96 10.77
C GLY A 57 -13.76 -6.78 9.26
N GLU A 58 -12.82 -7.31 8.48
CA GLU A 58 -12.78 -7.17 7.03
C GLU A 58 -12.94 -8.54 6.35
N PRO A 59 -13.73 -8.66 5.27
CA PRO A 59 -13.83 -9.91 4.54
C PRO A 59 -12.53 -10.20 3.79
N ALA A 60 -12.09 -11.46 3.81
CA ALA A 60 -10.98 -11.95 2.97
C ALA A 60 -11.43 -13.19 2.18
N PRO A 61 -11.43 -13.16 0.84
CA PRO A 61 -11.89 -14.27 0.01
C PRO A 61 -10.83 -15.38 -0.11
N VAL A 62 -10.32 -15.88 1.02
CA VAL A 62 -9.20 -16.84 1.07
C VAL A 62 -9.52 -18.14 0.31
N ASP A 63 -10.71 -18.72 0.52
CA ASP A 63 -11.12 -19.95 -0.18
C ASP A 63 -11.14 -19.77 -1.70
N GLU A 64 -11.70 -18.66 -2.14
CA GLU A 64 -11.83 -18.37 -3.56
C GLU A 64 -10.48 -18.11 -4.22
N ILE A 65 -9.59 -17.40 -3.52
CA ILE A 65 -8.19 -17.21 -3.93
C ILE A 65 -7.48 -18.55 -4.09
N LEU A 66 -7.60 -19.46 -3.12
CA LEU A 66 -6.96 -20.78 -3.18
C LEU A 66 -7.55 -21.65 -4.30
N ARG A 67 -8.86 -21.57 -4.52
CA ARG A 67 -9.54 -22.25 -5.62
C ARG A 67 -9.06 -21.75 -6.98
N LEU A 68 -9.04 -20.43 -7.19
CA LEU A 68 -8.58 -19.82 -8.43
C LEU A 68 -7.09 -20.02 -8.67
N ASP A 69 -6.25 -20.01 -7.62
CA ASP A 69 -4.84 -20.41 -7.72
C ASP A 69 -4.70 -21.85 -8.25
N GLY A 70 -5.49 -22.78 -7.73
CA GLY A 70 -5.49 -24.16 -8.22
C GLY A 70 -5.87 -24.27 -9.70
N VAL A 71 -6.92 -23.56 -10.11
CA VAL A 71 -7.37 -23.49 -11.51
C VAL A 71 -6.30 -22.88 -12.40
N TRP A 72 -5.73 -21.74 -12.00
CA TRP A 72 -4.68 -21.04 -12.73
C TRP A 72 -3.45 -21.93 -12.95
N ARG A 73 -2.94 -22.56 -11.88
CA ARG A 73 -1.80 -23.48 -11.97
C ARG A 73 -2.12 -24.69 -12.84
N GLY A 74 -3.35 -25.20 -12.80
CA GLY A 74 -3.80 -26.30 -13.65
C GLY A 74 -3.73 -25.96 -15.15
N HIS A 75 -4.28 -24.81 -15.54
CA HIS A 75 -4.23 -24.34 -16.94
C HIS A 75 -2.80 -24.01 -17.39
N LEU A 76 -2.01 -23.38 -16.52
CA LEU A 76 -0.61 -23.08 -16.80
C LEU A 76 0.20 -24.38 -17.05
N HIS A 77 0.04 -25.37 -16.17
CA HIS A 77 0.72 -26.65 -16.31
C HIS A 77 0.31 -27.40 -17.59
N LYS A 78 -0.98 -27.38 -17.95
CA LYS A 78 -1.46 -27.96 -19.21
C LYS A 78 -0.83 -27.27 -20.42
N ALA A 79 -0.82 -25.94 -20.44
CA ALA A 79 -0.22 -25.18 -21.54
C ALA A 79 1.28 -25.48 -21.70
N GLU A 80 2.03 -25.55 -20.60
CA GLU A 80 3.45 -25.89 -20.60
C GLU A 80 3.69 -27.32 -21.09
N THR A 81 2.89 -28.27 -20.61
CA THR A 81 2.96 -29.68 -21.04
C THR A 81 2.68 -29.81 -22.54
N THR A 82 1.61 -29.18 -23.04
CA THR A 82 1.28 -29.20 -24.47
C THR A 82 2.37 -28.54 -25.32
N LYS A 83 2.99 -27.44 -24.86
CA LYS A 83 4.14 -26.84 -25.54
C LYS A 83 5.36 -27.77 -25.55
N ALA A 84 5.64 -28.46 -24.45
CA ALA A 84 6.76 -29.40 -24.37
C ALA A 84 6.56 -30.57 -25.35
N GLU A 85 5.35 -31.15 -25.37
CA GLU A 85 4.99 -32.20 -26.33
C GLU A 85 5.03 -31.69 -27.78
N GLN A 86 4.55 -30.47 -28.03
CA GLN A 86 4.58 -29.84 -29.36
C GLN A 86 6.02 -29.67 -29.85
N ASN A 87 6.93 -29.23 -28.97
CA ASN A 87 8.33 -29.06 -29.30
C ASN A 87 8.99 -30.39 -29.65
N GLU A 88 8.66 -31.46 -28.92
CA GLU A 88 9.18 -32.79 -29.23
C GLU A 88 8.63 -33.33 -30.56
N LEU A 89 7.34 -33.14 -30.82
CA LEU A 89 6.73 -33.51 -32.10
C LEU A 89 7.28 -32.70 -33.26
N SER A 90 7.64 -31.43 -33.03
CA SER A 90 8.28 -30.55 -34.02
C SER A 90 9.67 -31.06 -34.41
N LYS A 91 10.45 -31.58 -33.45
CA LYS A 91 11.74 -32.24 -33.75
C LYS A 91 11.55 -33.52 -34.55
N GLN A 92 10.49 -34.29 -34.27
CA GLN A 92 10.18 -35.50 -35.04
C GLN A 92 9.77 -35.15 -36.47
N PHE A 93 8.91 -34.14 -36.66
CA PHE A 93 8.52 -33.64 -37.97
C PHE A 93 9.74 -33.14 -38.79
N ALA A 94 10.69 -32.46 -38.15
CA ALA A 94 11.92 -32.02 -38.83
C ALA A 94 12.76 -33.20 -39.37
N LYS A 95 12.68 -34.38 -38.72
CA LYS A 95 13.39 -35.60 -39.14
C LYS A 95 12.61 -36.42 -40.17
N SER A 96 11.30 -36.61 -39.98
CA SER A 96 10.49 -37.49 -40.84
C SER A 96 9.88 -36.77 -42.04
N ARG A 97 9.69 -35.44 -41.98
CA ARG A 97 8.89 -34.63 -42.90
C ARG A 97 7.49 -35.20 -43.16
N ASP A 98 6.94 -35.89 -42.16
CA ASP A 98 5.63 -36.51 -42.24
C ASP A 98 4.52 -35.45 -42.15
N GLU A 99 3.85 -35.21 -43.27
CA GLU A 99 2.76 -34.24 -43.39
C GLU A 99 1.57 -34.53 -42.46
N SER A 100 1.39 -35.78 -42.01
CA SER A 100 0.34 -36.15 -41.05
C SER A 100 0.53 -35.50 -39.66
N LEU A 101 1.77 -35.11 -39.32
CA LEU A 101 2.08 -34.47 -38.04
C LEU A 101 1.75 -32.97 -38.01
N LYS A 102 1.59 -32.33 -39.18
CA LYS A 102 1.30 -30.88 -39.25
C LYS A 102 -0.02 -30.51 -38.59
N GLU A 103 -1.05 -31.33 -38.81
CA GLU A 103 -2.37 -31.08 -38.23
C GLU A 103 -2.31 -31.19 -36.70
N ARG A 104 -1.63 -32.22 -36.18
CA ARG A 104 -1.44 -32.41 -34.74
C ARG A 104 -0.61 -31.27 -34.11
N LEU A 105 0.44 -30.80 -34.79
CA LEU A 105 1.24 -29.65 -34.33
C LEU A 105 0.43 -28.36 -34.25
N ARG A 106 -0.47 -28.13 -35.20
CA ARG A 106 -1.39 -26.98 -35.18
C ARG A 106 -2.39 -27.08 -34.03
N GLN A 107 -3.03 -28.23 -33.88
CA GLN A 107 -3.97 -28.47 -32.78
C GLN A 107 -3.31 -28.25 -31.42
N MET A 108 -2.09 -28.74 -31.21
CA MET A 108 -1.34 -28.53 -29.97
C MET A 108 -0.98 -27.05 -29.76
N ALA A 109 -0.65 -26.32 -30.84
CA ALA A 109 -0.43 -24.87 -30.76
C ALA A 109 -1.69 -24.14 -30.28
N ASP A 110 -2.84 -24.49 -30.85
CA ASP A 110 -4.12 -23.88 -30.56
C ASP A 110 -4.59 -24.24 -29.13
N THR A 111 -4.42 -25.49 -28.71
CA THR A 111 -4.69 -25.91 -27.33
C THR A 111 -3.80 -25.16 -26.34
N ALA A 112 -2.49 -25.12 -26.55
CA ALA A 112 -1.59 -24.40 -25.64
C ALA A 112 -1.92 -22.90 -25.56
N LYS A 113 -2.28 -22.29 -26.70
CA LYS A 113 -2.72 -20.89 -26.75
C LYS A 113 -4.04 -20.68 -25.99
N SER A 114 -5.00 -21.58 -26.15
CA SER A 114 -6.29 -21.50 -25.44
C SER A 114 -6.12 -21.67 -23.94
N GLU A 115 -5.30 -22.63 -23.50
CA GLU A 115 -5.03 -22.87 -22.07
C GLU A 115 -4.35 -21.66 -21.43
N LEU A 116 -3.41 -21.00 -22.13
CA LEU A 116 -2.82 -19.74 -21.66
C LEU A 116 -3.82 -18.60 -21.57
N ALA A 117 -4.69 -18.45 -22.56
CA ALA A 117 -5.71 -17.40 -22.52
C ALA A 117 -6.67 -17.58 -21.33
N VAL A 118 -7.01 -18.82 -20.98
CA VAL A 118 -7.80 -19.12 -19.77
C VAL A 118 -6.98 -18.84 -18.51
N ALA A 119 -5.72 -19.25 -18.46
CA ALA A 119 -4.84 -18.96 -17.33
C ALA A 119 -4.72 -17.44 -17.08
N ASP A 120 -4.55 -16.64 -18.13
CA ASP A 120 -4.47 -15.18 -18.04
C ASP A 120 -5.78 -14.56 -17.51
N ALA A 121 -6.94 -15.06 -17.93
CA ALA A 121 -8.23 -14.61 -17.44
C ALA A 121 -8.40 -14.92 -15.94
N VAL A 122 -8.11 -16.16 -15.54
CA VAL A 122 -8.16 -16.58 -14.13
C VAL A 122 -7.16 -15.79 -13.28
N LYS A 123 -5.97 -15.48 -13.82
CA LYS A 123 -4.96 -14.68 -13.11
C LYS A 123 -5.47 -13.26 -12.82
N ARG A 124 -6.19 -12.64 -13.75
CA ARG A 124 -6.78 -11.30 -13.53
C ARG A 124 -7.83 -11.31 -12.43
N GLU A 125 -8.69 -12.34 -12.40
CA GLU A 125 -9.67 -12.51 -11.32
C GLU A 125 -8.98 -12.72 -9.97
N LEU A 126 -7.94 -13.56 -9.96
CA LEU A 126 -7.12 -13.81 -8.78
C LEU A 126 -6.46 -12.53 -8.27
N ASP A 127 -5.88 -11.71 -9.15
CA ASP A 127 -5.22 -10.46 -8.78
C ASP A 127 -6.19 -9.42 -8.20
N ASP A 128 -7.40 -9.32 -8.75
CA ASP A 128 -8.45 -8.46 -8.19
C ASP A 128 -8.87 -8.90 -6.78
N LEU A 129 -8.97 -10.21 -6.53
CA LEU A 129 -9.25 -10.72 -5.19
C LEU A 129 -8.10 -10.47 -4.21
N LEU A 130 -6.86 -10.65 -4.67
CA LEU A 130 -5.67 -10.42 -3.85
C LEU A 130 -5.63 -8.97 -3.34
N LEU A 131 -5.94 -7.99 -4.20
CA LEU A 131 -6.00 -6.57 -3.82
C LEU A 131 -7.00 -6.25 -2.68
N ARG A 132 -7.93 -7.17 -2.38
CA ARG A 132 -8.93 -6.99 -1.31
C ARG A 132 -8.52 -7.66 0.00
N VAL A 133 -7.45 -8.44 0.02
CA VAL A 133 -7.00 -9.14 1.22
C VAL A 133 -6.30 -8.14 2.15
N PRO A 134 -6.75 -7.99 3.42
CA PRO A 134 -6.05 -7.16 4.37
C PRO A 134 -4.68 -7.73 4.71
N ASN A 135 -3.72 -6.85 5.01
CA ASN A 135 -2.44 -7.29 5.53
C ASN A 135 -2.60 -8.02 6.88
N VAL A 136 -1.73 -8.99 7.16
CA VAL A 136 -1.66 -9.64 8.48
C VAL A 136 -0.95 -8.69 9.44
N PHE A 137 -1.51 -8.51 10.63
CA PHE A 137 -0.91 -7.65 11.65
C PHE A 137 0.24 -8.35 12.37
N HIS A 138 1.16 -7.54 12.91
CA HIS A 138 2.25 -8.05 13.73
C HIS A 138 1.70 -8.67 15.03
N GLU A 139 2.36 -9.69 15.55
CA GLU A 139 1.94 -10.40 16.78
C GLU A 139 1.86 -9.51 18.02
N SER A 140 2.57 -8.38 18.02
CA SER A 140 2.53 -7.39 19.10
C SER A 140 1.33 -6.45 19.06
N VAL A 141 0.49 -6.52 18.02
CA VAL A 141 -0.69 -5.65 17.90
C VAL A 141 -1.75 -6.14 18.89
N PRO A 142 -2.22 -5.28 19.82
CA PRO A 142 -3.29 -5.64 20.73
C PRO A 142 -4.55 -6.02 19.95
N VAL A 143 -5.21 -7.10 20.37
CA VAL A 143 -6.50 -7.51 19.82
C VAL A 143 -7.60 -6.73 20.53
N GLY A 144 -8.47 -6.08 19.77
CA GLY A 144 -9.63 -5.37 20.27
C GLY A 144 -10.69 -5.23 19.18
N GLU A 145 -11.95 -5.10 19.57
CA GLU A 145 -13.10 -4.94 18.68
C GLU A 145 -13.41 -3.46 18.40
N SER A 146 -12.90 -2.55 19.24
CA SER A 146 -13.16 -1.11 19.13
C SER A 146 -11.99 -0.25 19.59
N GLU A 147 -12.07 1.05 19.29
CA GLU A 147 -11.09 2.04 19.75
C GLU A 147 -10.96 2.15 21.28
N ALA A 148 -11.96 1.67 22.04
CA ALA A 148 -11.95 1.67 23.50
C ALA A 148 -10.92 0.69 24.10
N GLU A 149 -10.46 -0.29 23.30
CA GLU A 149 -9.46 -1.29 23.71
C GLU A 149 -8.04 -0.91 23.27
N ASN A 150 -7.86 0.26 22.66
CA ASN A 150 -6.55 0.78 22.31
C ASN A 150 -5.71 1.01 23.57
N VAL A 151 -4.49 0.50 23.57
CA VAL A 151 -3.55 0.62 24.69
C VAL A 151 -2.74 1.91 24.57
N VAL A 152 -2.75 2.72 25.64
CA VAL A 152 -1.89 3.92 25.73
C VAL A 152 -0.45 3.49 25.97
N VAL A 153 0.43 3.78 25.02
CA VAL A 153 1.87 3.44 25.11
C VAL A 153 2.65 4.51 25.89
N ARG A 154 2.34 5.79 25.69
CA ARG A 154 3.00 6.91 26.36
C ARG A 154 2.09 8.13 26.42
N GLU A 155 2.24 8.89 27.50
CA GLU A 155 1.67 10.24 27.63
C GLU A 155 2.81 11.24 27.83
N TRP A 156 2.61 12.47 27.36
CA TRP A 156 3.59 13.54 27.53
C TRP A 156 2.91 14.87 27.83
N GLY A 157 3.44 15.59 28.82
CA GLY A 157 2.84 16.81 29.33
C GLY A 157 1.65 16.56 30.26
N SER A 158 0.90 17.62 30.54
CA SER A 158 -0.32 17.57 31.36
C SER A 158 -1.41 18.42 30.70
N LYS A 159 -2.67 18.00 30.81
CA LYS A 159 -3.81 18.82 30.34
C LYS A 159 -3.78 20.17 31.08
N PRO A 160 -3.83 21.31 30.38
CA PRO A 160 -3.78 22.61 31.01
C PRO A 160 -5.06 22.87 31.81
N ASP A 161 -4.93 23.44 33.00
CA ASP A 161 -6.06 24.06 33.70
C ASP A 161 -6.29 25.45 33.11
N LEU A 162 -7.43 25.61 32.44
CA LEU A 162 -7.77 26.86 31.78
C LEU A 162 -8.38 27.89 32.74
N GLY A 163 -8.90 27.47 33.90
CA GLY A 163 -9.64 28.36 34.81
C GLY A 163 -10.95 28.92 34.23
N PHE A 164 -11.37 28.46 33.05
CA PHE A 164 -12.63 28.81 32.39
C PHE A 164 -13.13 27.64 31.51
N ALA A 165 -14.40 27.69 31.10
CA ALA A 165 -14.97 26.70 30.20
C ALA A 165 -14.31 26.79 28.81
N ALA A 166 -13.64 25.72 28.39
CA ALA A 166 -13.00 25.63 27.09
C ALA A 166 -14.04 25.84 25.97
N ARG A 167 -13.69 26.70 25.01
CA ARG A 167 -14.42 26.80 23.74
C ARG A 167 -13.82 25.85 22.72
N THR A 168 -14.63 25.41 21.78
CA THR A 168 -14.14 24.59 20.68
C THR A 168 -13.30 25.43 19.70
N HIS A 169 -12.50 24.76 18.88
CA HIS A 169 -11.66 25.45 17.89
C HIS A 169 -12.48 26.22 16.84
N TYR A 170 -13.67 25.73 16.47
CA TYR A 170 -14.52 26.40 15.48
C TYR A 170 -15.18 27.65 16.08
N ASP A 171 -15.68 27.60 17.32
CA ASP A 171 -16.24 28.77 18.00
C ASP A 171 -15.18 29.85 18.22
N LEU A 172 -13.96 29.45 18.59
CA LEU A 172 -12.83 30.36 18.76
C LEU A 172 -12.40 30.98 17.44
N GLY A 173 -12.26 30.16 16.40
CA GLY A 173 -11.81 30.61 15.10
C GLY A 173 -12.76 31.60 14.44
N GLU A 174 -14.07 31.37 14.56
CA GLU A 174 -15.11 32.30 14.09
C GLU A 174 -15.11 33.59 14.92
N ALA A 175 -15.07 33.51 16.26
CA ALA A 175 -15.05 34.68 17.12
C ALA A 175 -13.81 35.57 16.91
N LEU A 176 -12.68 34.99 16.52
CA LEU A 176 -11.44 35.70 16.18
C LEU A 176 -11.42 36.18 14.71
N GLY A 177 -12.39 35.80 13.88
CA GLY A 177 -12.43 36.12 12.46
C GLY A 177 -11.33 35.44 11.63
N ILE A 178 -10.76 34.35 12.13
CA ILE A 178 -9.67 33.61 11.47
C ILE A 178 -10.15 32.33 10.76
N LEU A 179 -11.35 31.86 11.10
CA LEU A 179 -12.06 30.80 10.38
C LEU A 179 -13.37 31.35 9.82
N ASP A 180 -13.60 31.17 8.52
CA ASP A 180 -14.84 31.59 7.85
C ASP A 180 -15.45 30.38 7.11
N PHE A 181 -16.40 29.72 7.79
CA PHE A 181 -17.09 28.55 7.29
C PHE A 181 -18.24 28.92 6.35
N GLU A 182 -18.93 30.03 6.57
CA GLU A 182 -20.05 30.46 5.73
C GLU A 182 -19.56 30.73 4.29
N ARG A 183 -18.45 31.46 4.14
CA ARG A 183 -17.84 31.70 2.83
C ARG A 183 -17.37 30.39 2.22
N ALA A 184 -16.82 29.47 3.01
CA ALA A 184 -16.33 28.20 2.51
C ALA A 184 -17.46 27.31 1.98
N VAL A 185 -18.57 27.22 2.70
CA VAL A 185 -19.77 26.50 2.26
C VAL A 185 -20.32 27.08 0.97
N LYS A 186 -20.35 28.40 0.83
CA LYS A 186 -20.80 29.06 -0.40
C LYS A 186 -19.95 28.70 -1.63
N ILE A 187 -18.65 28.46 -1.45
CA ILE A 187 -17.70 28.25 -2.56
C ILE A 187 -17.46 26.76 -2.83
N ALA A 188 -17.27 25.96 -1.79
CA ALA A 188 -16.82 24.57 -1.89
C ALA A 188 -17.77 23.55 -1.24
N GLY A 189 -18.79 24.00 -0.49
CA GLY A 189 -19.74 23.14 0.20
C GLY A 189 -19.33 22.77 1.64
N SER A 190 -20.01 21.78 2.23
CA SER A 190 -19.77 21.35 3.60
C SER A 190 -18.34 20.84 3.84
N ARG A 191 -17.84 20.97 5.07
CA ARG A 191 -16.51 20.50 5.52
C ARG A 191 -15.30 21.27 4.95
N PHE A 192 -15.53 22.45 4.39
CA PHE A 192 -14.48 23.41 4.04
C PHE A 192 -14.48 24.61 5.00
N ALA A 193 -13.34 25.27 5.14
CA ALA A 193 -13.17 26.50 5.90
C ALA A 193 -12.18 27.44 5.18
N PHE A 194 -12.44 28.74 5.17
CA PHE A 194 -11.42 29.72 4.83
C PHE A 194 -10.61 30.06 6.08
N LEU A 195 -9.29 29.98 5.96
CA LEU A 195 -8.38 30.57 6.94
C LEU A 195 -8.12 32.03 6.57
N VAL A 196 -8.28 32.94 7.51
CA VAL A 196 -8.20 34.40 7.28
C VAL A 196 -7.18 35.04 8.21
N GLY A 197 -6.36 35.95 7.66
CA GLY A 197 -5.38 36.73 8.44
C GLY A 197 -4.43 35.83 9.25
N GLU A 198 -4.47 35.98 10.58
CA GLU A 198 -3.63 35.19 11.49
C GLU A 198 -3.90 33.68 11.41
N GLY A 199 -5.11 33.24 11.05
CA GLY A 199 -5.41 31.81 10.84
C GLY A 199 -4.60 31.22 9.67
N ALA A 200 -4.59 31.91 8.54
CA ALA A 200 -3.80 31.50 7.38
C ALA A 200 -2.29 31.57 7.64
N ARG A 201 -1.86 32.56 8.43
CA ARG A 201 -0.46 32.68 8.87
C ARG A 201 -0.05 31.53 9.78
N LEU A 202 -0.91 31.13 10.72
CA LEU A 202 -0.66 30.03 11.64
C LEU A 202 -0.52 28.70 10.91
N GLU A 203 -1.43 28.37 9.99
CA GLU A 203 -1.37 27.16 9.17
C GLU A 203 -0.03 27.05 8.45
N ARG A 204 0.36 28.12 7.73
CA ARG A 204 1.64 28.16 7.03
C ARG A 204 2.83 28.04 7.99
N ALA A 205 2.78 28.69 9.15
CA ALA A 205 3.86 28.58 10.14
C ALA A 205 4.03 27.14 10.66
N LEU A 206 2.92 26.42 10.90
CA LEU A 206 2.94 25.02 11.32
C LEU A 206 3.54 24.11 10.25
N VAL A 207 3.11 24.27 8.99
CA VAL A 207 3.66 23.52 7.85
C VAL A 207 5.17 23.73 7.73
N GLN A 208 5.62 24.99 7.75
CA GLN A 208 7.06 25.31 7.67
C GLN A 208 7.84 24.74 8.85
N PHE A 209 7.30 24.83 10.06
CA PHE A 209 7.94 24.26 11.25
C PHE A 209 8.13 22.74 11.12
N MET A 210 7.10 22.01 10.70
CA MET A 210 7.21 20.56 10.51
C MET A 210 8.22 20.20 9.42
N LEU A 211 8.21 20.90 8.27
CA LEU A 211 9.18 20.68 7.19
C LEU A 211 10.62 20.91 7.68
N ASP A 212 10.87 22.02 8.39
CA ASP A 212 12.21 22.34 8.90
C ASP A 212 12.71 21.30 9.92
N VAL A 213 11.86 20.88 10.87
CA VAL A 213 12.23 19.85 11.86
C VAL A 213 12.59 18.54 11.15
N HIS A 214 11.74 18.08 10.23
CA HIS A 214 11.97 16.80 9.55
C HIS A 214 13.22 16.83 8.65
N THR A 215 13.42 17.91 7.89
CA THR A 215 14.51 17.98 6.92
C THR A 215 15.87 18.32 7.53
N ARG A 216 15.89 19.15 8.59
CA ARG A 216 17.15 19.63 9.19
C ARG A 216 17.60 18.78 10.36
N GLU A 217 16.69 18.20 11.13
CA GLU A 217 17.02 17.48 12.35
C GLU A 217 16.86 15.96 12.22
N HIS A 218 15.89 15.50 11.42
CA HIS A 218 15.58 14.06 11.28
C HIS A 218 16.07 13.43 9.97
N GLY A 219 16.77 14.20 9.12
CA GLY A 219 17.41 13.69 7.90
C GLY A 219 16.47 13.33 6.76
N TYR A 220 15.23 13.82 6.77
CA TYR A 220 14.30 13.62 5.64
C TYR A 220 14.72 14.46 4.44
N THR A 221 14.58 13.90 3.24
CA THR A 221 14.67 14.68 1.98
C THR A 221 13.30 15.23 1.64
N GLU A 222 13.20 16.55 1.49
CA GLU A 222 11.95 17.18 1.07
C GLU A 222 11.61 16.86 -0.39
N VAL A 223 10.35 16.56 -0.67
CA VAL A 223 9.85 16.22 -2.01
C VAL A 223 8.57 16.99 -2.28
N TRP A 224 8.53 17.71 -3.40
CA TRP A 224 7.32 18.37 -3.90
C TRP A 224 6.63 17.46 -4.91
N SER A 225 5.56 16.78 -4.51
CA SER A 225 4.89 15.75 -5.32
C SER A 225 3.67 16.29 -6.11
N PRO A 226 3.29 15.61 -7.20
CA PRO A 226 1.97 15.82 -7.82
C PRO A 226 0.84 15.54 -6.82
N LEU A 227 -0.23 16.34 -6.87
CA LEU A 227 -1.44 16.15 -6.04
C LEU A 227 -2.52 15.30 -6.74
N LEU A 228 -2.56 15.36 -8.08
CA LEU A 228 -3.37 14.46 -8.90
C LEU A 228 -2.49 13.31 -9.35
N VAL A 229 -2.91 12.08 -9.05
CA VAL A 229 -2.17 10.86 -9.36
C VAL A 229 -3.04 9.88 -10.15
N ASN A 230 -2.39 8.97 -10.89
CA ASN A 230 -3.08 7.94 -11.64
C ASN A 230 -3.57 6.79 -10.73
N SER A 231 -4.48 5.96 -11.26
CA SER A 231 -5.03 4.83 -10.51
C SER A 231 -3.97 3.82 -10.07
N ALA A 232 -2.90 3.62 -10.85
CA ALA A 232 -1.83 2.68 -10.51
C ALA A 232 -1.10 3.06 -9.21
N ALA A 233 -0.83 4.36 -9.00
CA ALA A 233 -0.25 4.86 -7.75
C ALA A 233 -1.20 4.65 -6.55
N MET A 234 -2.51 4.83 -6.75
CA MET A 234 -3.52 4.62 -5.71
C MET A 234 -3.72 3.13 -5.37
N THR A 235 -3.62 2.25 -6.36
CA THR A 235 -3.61 0.79 -6.12
C THR A 235 -2.36 0.37 -5.36
N GLY A 236 -1.18 0.89 -5.73
CA GLY A 236 0.09 0.56 -5.06
C GLY A 236 0.16 0.99 -3.59
N THR A 237 -0.67 1.97 -3.18
CA THR A 237 -0.79 2.42 -1.78
C THR A 237 -2.01 1.83 -1.08
N ALA A 238 -2.64 0.80 -1.65
CA ALA A 238 -3.81 0.09 -1.14
C ALA A 238 -5.08 0.94 -0.98
N ASN A 239 -5.16 2.11 -1.63
CA ASN A 239 -6.37 2.93 -1.65
C ASN A 239 -7.41 2.35 -2.61
N LEU A 240 -6.99 1.93 -3.81
CA LEU A 240 -7.86 1.26 -4.78
C LEU A 240 -7.67 -0.26 -4.76
N PRO A 241 -8.74 -1.04 -4.97
CA PRO A 241 -10.11 -0.60 -5.27
C PRO A 241 -10.96 -0.30 -4.02
N LYS A 242 -10.51 -0.67 -2.83
CA LYS A 242 -11.34 -0.77 -1.62
C LYS A 242 -11.91 0.55 -1.09
N PHE A 243 -11.15 1.64 -1.17
CA PHE A 243 -11.49 2.95 -0.62
C PHE A 243 -11.79 3.98 -1.71
N ALA A 244 -12.24 3.52 -2.88
CA ALA A 244 -12.51 4.39 -4.03
C ALA A 244 -13.54 5.49 -3.74
N ASP A 245 -14.51 5.22 -2.87
CA ASP A 245 -15.54 6.14 -2.41
C ASP A 245 -15.02 7.26 -1.49
N GLN A 246 -13.81 7.10 -0.96
CA GLN A 246 -13.14 8.10 -0.11
C GLN A 246 -12.24 9.05 -0.90
N LEU A 247 -12.16 8.87 -2.23
CA LEU A 247 -11.28 9.64 -3.11
C LEU A 247 -12.08 10.61 -4.00
N PHE A 248 -11.51 11.79 -4.26
CA PHE A 248 -12.01 12.66 -5.31
C PHE A 248 -11.46 12.23 -6.67
N LYS A 249 -12.35 11.84 -7.58
CA LYS A 249 -12.00 11.46 -8.96
C LYS A 249 -12.23 12.64 -9.90
N VAL A 250 -11.25 12.93 -10.75
CA VAL A 250 -11.41 13.84 -11.89
C VAL A 250 -11.86 13.02 -13.10
N GLU A 251 -13.00 13.38 -13.68
CA GLU A 251 -13.47 12.82 -14.96
C GLU A 251 -12.81 13.56 -16.12
N GLY A 252 -12.40 12.82 -17.14
CA GLY A 252 -11.81 13.34 -18.38
C GLY A 252 -12.67 12.99 -19.58
#